data_AF-A0AA89ARS4-F1
#
_entry.id   AF-A0AA89ARS4-F1
#
_cell.length_a   1.000
_cell.length_b   1.000
_cell.length_c   1.000
_cell.angle_alpha   90.00
_cell.angle_beta   90.00
_cell.angle_gamma   90.00
#
_symmetry.space_group_name_H-M   'P 1'
#
loop_
_entity.id
_entity.type
_entity.pdbx_description
1 polymer ?
#
loop_
_entity_poly.entity_id
_entity_poly.type
_entity_poly.pdbx_seq_one_letter_code
_entity_poly.pdbx_strand_id
1 'polypeptide(L)'
;MSVEEFGKWIIDLGDGKLTTYSLENESDPTWIKVPTEFLIQHGDNPIQDIVKATYSELPTKYKEGRYLRERAILTPKNEDVERINSHILSSIPGKEKTYKSSDTICKASANSEEQDLLYPAETIADTVGYEVV
;
A
#
# COMPACT_ATOMS: atom_id res chain seq x y z
N MET A 1 20.51 -9.24 -7.83
CA MET A 1 20.30 -8.98 -9.27
C MET A 1 20.73 -7.55 -9.59
N SER A 2 21.41 -7.34 -10.71
CA SER A 2 21.64 -6.00 -11.27
C SER A 2 20.36 -5.46 -11.93
N VAL A 3 20.31 -4.15 -12.20
CA VAL A 3 19.16 -3.54 -12.91
C VAL A 3 18.96 -4.17 -14.30
N GLU A 4 20.05 -4.54 -14.96
CA GLU A 4 20.03 -5.18 -16.28
C GLU A 4 19.47 -6.60 -16.20
N GLU A 5 19.88 -7.36 -15.18
CA GLU A 5 19.36 -8.70 -14.93
C GLU A 5 17.86 -8.66 -14.56
N PHE A 6 17.42 -7.66 -13.78
CA PHE A 6 16.00 -7.48 -13.46
C PHE A 6 15.17 -7.10 -14.68
N GLY A 7 15.67 -6.16 -15.50
CA GLY A 7 15.03 -5.78 -16.75
C GLY A 7 14.87 -6.99 -17.68
N LYS A 8 15.90 -7.82 -17.79
CA LYS A 8 15.83 -9.07 -18.56
C LYS A 8 14.81 -10.05 -17.97
N TRP A 9 14.77 -10.22 -16.65
CA TRP A 9 13.81 -11.10 -15.98
C TRP A 9 12.35 -10.68 -16.26
N ILE A 10 12.05 -9.38 -16.22
CA ILE A 10 10.71 -8.85 -16.56
C ILE A 10 10.35 -9.09 -18.04
N ILE A 11 11.31 -8.93 -18.96
CA ILE A 11 11.09 -9.20 -20.38
C ILE A 11 10.83 -10.69 -20.61
N ASP A 12 11.64 -11.56 -20.03
CA ASP A 12 11.48 -13.02 -20.14
C ASP A 12 10.15 -13.48 -19.51
N LEU A 13 9.67 -12.79 -18.48
CA LEU A 13 8.33 -13.00 -17.91
C LEU A 13 7.23 -12.65 -18.92
N GLY A 14 7.31 -11.47 -19.55
CA GLY A 14 6.33 -11.02 -20.54
C GLY A 14 6.31 -11.85 -21.83
N ASP A 15 7.48 -12.36 -22.23
CA ASP A 15 7.65 -13.23 -23.40
C ASP A 15 7.28 -14.70 -23.11
N GLY A 16 6.98 -15.06 -21.85
CA GLY A 16 6.71 -16.45 -21.45
C GLY A 16 7.91 -17.38 -21.56
N LYS A 17 9.14 -16.83 -21.48
CA LYS A 17 10.40 -17.59 -21.56
C LYS A 17 10.88 -18.10 -20.20
N LEU A 18 10.29 -17.61 -19.10
CA LEU A 18 10.63 -18.09 -17.77
C LEU A 18 10.25 -19.57 -17.60
N THR A 19 11.09 -20.30 -16.88
CA THR A 19 10.79 -21.68 -16.52
C THR A 19 9.57 -21.73 -15.61
N THR A 20 8.50 -22.34 -16.10
CA THR A 20 7.30 -22.61 -15.31
C THR A 20 7.35 -24.00 -14.70
N TYR A 21 6.65 -24.19 -13.58
CA TYR A 21 6.50 -25.48 -12.92
C TYR A 21 5.05 -25.72 -12.52
N SER A 22 4.71 -27.00 -12.37
CA SER A 22 3.40 -27.42 -11.87
C SER A 22 3.48 -27.60 -10.35
N LEU A 23 2.46 -27.14 -9.63
CA LEU A 23 2.25 -27.57 -8.25
C LEU A 23 1.71 -29.01 -8.24
N GLU A 24 1.83 -29.72 -7.12
CA GLU A 24 1.46 -31.14 -6.97
C GLU A 24 0.01 -31.49 -7.36
N ASN A 25 -0.84 -30.48 -7.59
CA ASN A 25 -2.26 -30.62 -7.94
C ASN A 25 -2.63 -30.04 -9.31
N GLU A 26 -1.66 -29.62 -10.13
CA GLU A 26 -1.92 -29.00 -11.44
C GLU A 26 -1.25 -29.79 -12.58
N SER A 27 -1.99 -30.01 -13.67
CA SER A 27 -1.48 -30.71 -14.85
C SER A 27 -0.54 -29.83 -15.69
N ASP A 28 -0.76 -28.51 -15.67
CA ASP A 28 -0.05 -27.56 -16.52
C ASP A 28 0.93 -26.70 -15.71
N PRO A 29 2.14 -26.45 -16.23
CA PRO A 29 3.13 -25.65 -15.53
C PRO A 29 2.80 -24.16 -15.70
N THR A 30 2.07 -23.60 -14.73
CA THR A 30 1.60 -22.20 -14.72
C THR A 30 2.36 -21.32 -13.73
N TRP A 31 3.16 -21.89 -12.83
CA TRP A 31 3.80 -21.17 -11.74
C TRP A 31 5.19 -20.70 -12.10
N ILE A 32 5.54 -19.49 -11.66
CA ILE A 32 6.88 -18.91 -11.80
C ILE A 32 7.53 -18.74 -10.42
N LYS A 33 8.86 -18.82 -10.39
CA LYS A 33 9.62 -18.55 -9.15
C LYS A 33 10.04 -17.09 -9.13
N VAL A 34 9.55 -16.35 -8.14
CA VAL A 34 10.03 -15.00 -7.87
C VAL A 34 11.42 -15.09 -7.21
N PRO A 35 12.42 -14.33 -7.69
CA PRO A 35 13.73 -14.26 -7.07
C PRO A 35 13.65 -13.89 -5.59
N THR A 36 14.39 -14.61 -4.74
CA THR A 36 14.31 -14.47 -3.28
C THR A 36 14.74 -13.07 -2.79
N GLU A 37 15.53 -12.36 -3.57
CA GLU A 37 15.91 -10.97 -3.29
C GLU A 37 14.76 -9.96 -3.36
N PHE A 38 13.67 -10.30 -4.06
CA PHE A 38 12.44 -9.50 -4.09
C PHE A 38 11.44 -9.92 -3.01
N LEU A 39 11.74 -10.99 -2.28
CA LEU A 39 10.88 -11.51 -1.24
C LEU A 39 11.32 -10.96 0.12
N ILE A 40 10.38 -10.38 0.84
CA ILE A 40 10.56 -10.07 2.25
C ILE A 40 10.48 -11.40 3.01
N GLN A 41 11.53 -11.75 3.74
CA GLN A 41 11.52 -12.91 4.63
C GLN A 41 10.55 -12.64 5.77
N HIS A 42 9.55 -13.51 5.94
CA HIS A 42 8.59 -13.39 7.02
C HIS A 42 9.11 -14.12 8.27
N GLY A 43 9.12 -13.43 9.40
CA GLY A 43 9.32 -14.00 10.73
C GLY A 43 7.98 -14.26 11.42
N ASP A 44 7.94 -14.00 12.71
CA ASP A 44 6.75 -14.22 13.54
C ASP A 44 5.66 -13.16 13.31
N ASN A 45 6.04 -11.94 12.88
CA ASN A 45 5.10 -10.84 12.66
C ASN A 45 5.28 -10.23 11.25
N PRO A 46 4.50 -10.69 10.25
CA PRO A 46 4.69 -10.29 8.86
C PRO A 46 4.47 -8.78 8.63
N ILE A 47 3.61 -8.13 9.42
CA ILE A 47 3.36 -6.69 9.28
C ILE A 47 4.57 -5.89 9.75
N GLN A 48 5.15 -6.29 10.87
CA GLN A 48 6.36 -5.66 11.38
C GLN A 48 7.52 -5.87 10.41
N ASP A 49 7.62 -7.05 9.78
CA ASP A 49 8.66 -7.33 8.78
C ASP A 49 8.51 -6.47 7.53
N ILE A 50 7.28 -6.30 7.02
CA ILE A 50 6.99 -5.38 5.90
C ILE A 50 7.36 -3.94 6.28
N VAL A 51 6.91 -3.46 7.44
CA VAL A 51 7.19 -2.09 7.88
C VAL A 51 8.68 -1.87 8.09
N LYS A 52 9.41 -2.85 8.61
CA LYS A 52 10.87 -2.77 8.80
C LYS A 52 11.63 -2.83 7.47
N ALA A 53 11.16 -3.62 6.51
CA ALA A 53 11.75 -3.70 5.17
C ALA A 53 11.61 -2.36 4.42
N THR A 54 10.46 -1.70 4.54
CA THR A 54 10.20 -0.41 3.87
C THR A 54 10.76 0.78 4.67
N TYR A 55 10.49 0.84 5.97
CA TYR A 55 10.86 1.92 6.89
C TYR A 55 11.85 1.46 7.97
N SER A 56 13.04 1.04 7.57
CA SER A 56 14.10 0.57 8.48
C SER A 56 14.48 1.56 9.60
N GLU A 57 14.35 2.86 9.34
CA GLU A 57 14.69 3.96 10.27
C GLU A 57 13.44 4.75 10.73
N LEU A 58 12.26 4.12 10.76
CA LEU A 58 11.01 4.81 11.16
C LEU A 58 11.11 5.53 12.52
N PRO A 59 11.64 4.92 13.61
CA PRO A 59 11.64 5.57 14.93
C PRO A 59 12.49 6.86 14.99
N THR A 60 13.49 6.98 14.13
CA THR A 60 14.41 8.13 14.09
C THR A 60 14.01 9.15 13.03
N LYS A 61 13.49 8.71 11.89
CA LYS A 61 13.20 9.56 10.71
C LYS A 61 11.72 9.87 10.47
N TYR A 62 10.83 9.51 11.39
CA TYR A 62 9.39 9.77 11.27
C TYR A 62 9.01 11.25 11.06
N LYS A 63 9.89 12.20 11.38
CA LYS A 63 9.68 13.64 11.14
C LYS A 63 10.24 14.14 9.81
N GLU A 64 11.02 13.31 9.11
CA GLU A 64 11.66 13.67 7.85
C GLU A 64 10.68 13.43 6.70
N GLY A 65 10.02 14.49 6.22
CA GLY A 65 9.04 14.38 5.14
C GLY A 65 9.58 13.74 3.85
N ARG A 66 10.87 13.93 3.54
CA ARG A 66 11.53 13.28 2.40
C ARG A 66 11.65 11.77 2.58
N TYR A 67 12.01 11.32 3.78
CA TYR A 67 12.15 9.90 4.09
C TYR A 67 10.83 9.15 3.91
N LEU A 68 9.73 9.74 4.37
CA LEU A 68 8.39 9.16 4.24
C LEU A 68 7.94 9.13 2.78
N ARG A 69 8.09 10.23 2.03
CA ARG A 69 7.59 10.35 0.64
C ARG A 69 8.29 9.45 -0.39
N GLU A 70 9.52 9.03 -0.12
CA GLU A 70 10.29 8.18 -1.04
C GLU A 70 9.93 6.69 -0.91
N ARG A 71 9.00 6.34 -0.02
CA ARG A 71 8.62 4.98 0.32
C ARG A 71 7.10 4.84 0.19
N ALA A 72 6.65 3.61 -0.08
CA ALA A 72 5.25 3.30 -0.21
C ALA A 72 5.02 1.81 0.11
N ILE A 73 3.96 1.49 0.86
CA ILE A 73 3.43 0.13 0.95
C ILE A 73 2.11 0.05 0.18
N LEU A 74 2.07 -0.80 -0.84
CA LEU A 74 0.88 -1.02 -1.66
C LEU A 74 0.29 -2.38 -1.34
N THR A 75 -1.00 -2.40 -0.98
CA THR A 75 -1.76 -3.63 -0.79
C THR A 75 -2.97 -3.65 -1.73
N PRO A 76 -3.44 -4.84 -2.15
CA PRO A 76 -4.62 -4.95 -3.01
C PRO A 76 -5.94 -4.74 -2.24
N LYS A 77 -5.94 -4.89 -0.90
CA LYS A 77 -7.14 -4.76 -0.06
C LYS A 77 -6.99 -3.62 0.94
N ASN A 78 -8.08 -2.87 1.13
CA ASN A 78 -8.14 -1.78 2.10
C ASN A 78 -8.02 -2.25 3.55
N GLU A 79 -8.57 -3.42 3.90
CA GLU A 79 -8.41 -4.02 5.24
C GLU A 79 -6.94 -4.19 5.62
N ASP A 80 -6.10 -4.58 4.65
CA ASP A 80 -4.65 -4.72 4.86
C ASP A 80 -3.98 -3.34 5.02
N VAL A 81 -4.42 -2.33 4.26
CA VAL A 81 -3.97 -0.93 4.42
C VAL A 81 -4.23 -0.45 5.83
N GLU A 82 -5.47 -0.60 6.32
CA GLU A 82 -5.86 -0.15 7.66
C GLU A 82 -5.00 -0.81 8.75
N ARG A 83 -4.74 -2.12 8.61
CA ARG A 83 -3.94 -2.87 9.58
C ARG A 83 -2.48 -2.40 9.60
N ILE A 84 -1.90 -2.15 8.44
CA ILE A 84 -0.51 -1.66 8.30
C ILE A 84 -0.41 -0.21 8.81
N ASN A 85 -1.30 0.68 8.38
CA ASN A 85 -1.32 2.08 8.80
C ASN A 85 -1.48 2.20 10.32
N SER A 86 -2.39 1.43 10.92
CA SER A 86 -2.55 1.38 12.38
C SER A 86 -1.25 0.94 13.08
N HIS A 87 -0.55 -0.06 12.53
CA HIS A 87 0.74 -0.51 13.09
C HIS A 87 1.83 0.56 13.01
N ILE A 88 1.95 1.24 11.85
CA ILE A 88 2.92 2.32 11.65
C ILE A 88 2.62 3.48 12.61
N LEU A 89 1.37 3.94 12.69
CA LEU A 89 0.95 5.02 13.58
C LEU A 89 1.24 4.69 15.05
N SER A 90 0.95 3.46 15.48
CA SER A 90 1.25 3.01 16.85
C SER A 90 2.74 2.98 17.19
N SER A 91 3.60 2.89 16.17
CA SER A 91 5.05 2.83 16.33
C SER A 91 5.70 4.22 16.43
N ILE A 92 4.99 5.28 16.03
CA ILE A 92 5.51 6.65 16.04
C ILE A 92 5.31 7.26 17.44
N PRO A 93 6.36 7.83 18.07
CA PRO A 93 6.22 8.47 19.37
C PRO A 93 5.42 9.78 19.24
N GLY A 94 4.25 9.83 19.87
CA GLY A 94 3.38 11.01 19.87
C GLY A 94 2.00 10.73 20.44
N LYS A 95 1.16 11.78 20.48
CA LYS A 95 -0.27 11.62 20.76
C LYS A 95 -0.99 11.45 19.43
N GLU A 96 -1.76 10.37 19.33
CA GLU A 96 -2.72 10.19 18.25
C GLU A 96 -3.70 11.35 18.22
N LYS A 97 -4.05 11.80 17.01
CA LYS A 97 -5.08 12.80 16.78
C LYS A 97 -5.98 12.31 15.67
N THR A 98 -7.26 12.19 15.98
CA THR A 98 -8.29 11.93 14.98
C THR A 98 -8.79 13.25 14.42
N TYR A 99 -8.62 13.46 13.13
CA TYR A 99 -9.23 14.57 12.41
C TYR A 99 -10.52 14.06 11.76
N LYS A 100 -11.66 14.70 12.08
CA LYS A 100 -12.93 14.38 11.43
C LYS A 100 -13.02 15.18 10.13
N SER A 101 -13.40 14.53 9.04
CA SER A 101 -13.76 15.24 7.81
C SER A 101 -14.93 16.18 8.11
N SER A 102 -14.95 17.32 7.41
CA SER A 102 -16.03 18.30 7.48
C SER A 102 -16.75 18.29 6.15
N ASP A 103 -17.61 17.29 5.95
CA ASP A 103 -18.30 17.04 4.68
C ASP A 103 -19.60 17.86 4.61
N THR A 104 -19.50 19.18 4.84
CA THR A 104 -20.65 20.08 4.79
C THR A 104 -20.64 20.88 3.49
N ILE A 105 -21.63 20.66 2.63
CA ILE A 105 -21.88 21.52 1.48
C ILE A 105 -22.29 22.90 2.00
N CYS A 106 -21.54 23.92 1.61
CA CYS A 106 -21.80 25.30 2.02
C CYS A 106 -23.10 25.78 1.32
N LYS A 107 -24.21 25.85 2.05
CA LYS A 107 -25.55 26.23 1.53
C LYS A 107 -25.67 27.71 1.08
N ALA A 108 -24.55 28.41 0.92
CA ALA A 108 -24.50 29.83 0.59
C ALA A 108 -24.62 30.13 -0.92
N SER A 109 -24.45 29.12 -1.79
CA SER A 109 -24.74 29.25 -3.23
C SER A 109 -26.18 28.82 -3.52
N ALA A 110 -26.94 29.67 -4.19
CA ALA A 110 -28.30 29.35 -4.65
C ALA A 110 -28.32 28.01 -5.44
N ASN A 111 -29.35 27.20 -5.20
CA ASN A 111 -29.55 25.78 -5.59
C ASN A 111 -28.88 24.71 -4.69
N SER A 112 -29.13 24.80 -3.37
CA SER A 112 -28.68 23.80 -2.38
C SER A 112 -29.26 22.39 -2.56
N GLU A 113 -30.43 22.24 -3.19
CA GLU A 113 -31.12 20.94 -3.32
C GLU A 113 -30.56 20.06 -4.45
N GLU A 114 -30.00 20.66 -5.51
CA GLU A 114 -29.38 19.93 -6.63
C GLU A 114 -27.93 19.54 -6.35
N GLN A 115 -27.25 20.25 -5.45
CA GLN A 115 -25.85 19.98 -5.08
C GLN A 115 -25.70 18.77 -4.14
N ASP A 116 -26.70 18.49 -3.30
CA ASP A 116 -26.75 17.28 -2.46
C ASP A 116 -26.85 16.00 -3.29
N LEU A 117 -27.40 16.07 -4.52
CA LEU A 117 -27.49 14.95 -5.46
C LEU A 117 -26.20 14.72 -6.25
N LEU A 118 -25.37 15.75 -6.44
CA LEU A 118 -24.09 15.65 -7.14
C LEU A 118 -22.98 15.04 -6.28
N TYR A 119 -23.08 15.16 -4.95
CA TYR A 119 -22.10 14.67 -3.98
C TYR A 119 -22.79 13.86 -2.88
N PRO A 120 -23.24 12.63 -3.15
CA PRO A 120 -23.77 11.76 -2.10
C PRO A 120 -22.74 11.57 -0.99
N ALA A 121 -23.19 11.51 0.27
CA ALA A 121 -22.31 11.42 1.45
C ALA A 121 -21.30 10.25 1.39
N GLU A 122 -21.62 9.22 0.59
CA GLU A 122 -20.81 8.03 0.35
C GLU A 122 -19.51 8.33 -0.42
N THR A 123 -19.53 9.33 -1.33
CA THR A 123 -18.34 9.71 -2.11
C THR A 123 -17.27 10.45 -1.30
N ILE A 124 -17.65 11.04 -0.16
CA ILE A 124 -16.79 11.92 0.65
C ILE A 124 -16.10 11.14 1.77
N ALA A 125 -16.78 10.13 2.32
CA ALA A 125 -16.24 9.22 3.34
C ALA A 125 -15.04 8.40 2.82
N ASP A 126 -15.00 8.08 1.52
CA ASP A 126 -13.93 7.27 0.92
C ASP A 126 -12.64 8.05 0.62
N THR A 127 -12.64 9.39 0.67
CA THR A 127 -11.43 10.18 0.33
C THR A 127 -10.50 10.40 1.54
N VAL A 128 -10.86 9.90 2.74
CA VAL A 128 -10.05 10.08 3.95
C VAL A 128 -9.02 8.95 4.16
N GLY A 129 -8.90 8.00 3.23
CA GLY A 129 -8.08 6.79 3.40
C GLY A 129 -6.76 6.73 2.61
N TYR A 130 -6.44 7.70 1.75
CA TYR A 130 -5.34 7.55 0.79
C TYR A 130 -4.23 8.57 0.99
N GLU A 131 -3.58 8.53 2.15
CA GLU A 131 -2.14 8.75 2.15
C GLU A 131 -1.50 7.37 2.22
N VAL A 132 -1.06 6.91 1.04
CA VAL A 132 -0.05 5.86 0.95
C VAL A 132 1.11 6.33 1.81
N VAL A 133 1.33 5.68 2.96
CA VAL A 133 2.59 5.83 3.69
C VAL A 133 3.66 5.22 2.84
#